data_AF-A0A830B917-F1
#
_entry.id   AF-A0A830B917-F1
#
_cell.length_a   1.000
_cell.length_b   1.000
_cell.length_c   1.000
_cell.angle_alpha   90.00
_cell.angle_beta   90.00
_cell.angle_gamma   90.00
#
_symmetry.space_group_name_H-M   'P 1'
#
loop_
_entity.id
_entity.type
_entity.pdbx_description
1 polymer ?
#
loop_
_entity_poly.entity_id
_entity_poly.type
_entity_poly.pdbx_seq_one_letter_code
_entity_poly.pdbx_strand_id
1 'polypeptide(L)'
;GAVCLDGSPAGYHYSEGYGDGANHWLVYLAGGGWCGTTDGCLYRVKEKPGISTTINITFTYFDGILSPMQANNPDFYNWNRVYVRYCDGSSFMGDVEAVDPETNLHYRGSRIYNAVVDELLAKGLKNAQNVILAGNSAGGLATILHCDRFRTIVPNANRVKCISDSGFFIHA
;
A
#
# COMPACT_ATOMS: atom_id res chain seq x y z
N GLY A 1 16.99 -1.93 1.39
CA GLY A 1 16.11 -1.15 0.50
C GLY A 1 14.64 -1.47 0.79
N ALA A 2 13.72 -1.03 -0.08
CA ALA A 2 12.30 -1.37 0.00
C ALA A 2 12.05 -2.74 -0.63
N VAL A 3 12.06 -3.79 0.20
CA VAL A 3 11.92 -5.19 -0.23
C VAL A 3 10.88 -5.91 0.61
N CYS A 4 10.22 -6.89 -0.01
CA CYS A 4 9.28 -7.81 0.63
C CYS A 4 9.97 -8.76 1.61
N LEU A 5 9.20 -9.56 2.34
CA LEU A 5 9.73 -10.53 3.31
C LEU A 5 10.78 -11.48 2.72
N ASP A 6 10.63 -11.89 1.46
CA ASP A 6 11.55 -12.77 0.74
C ASP A 6 12.76 -12.05 0.10
N GLY A 7 12.87 -10.72 0.26
CA GLY A 7 13.92 -9.90 -0.33
C GLY A 7 13.62 -9.40 -1.75
N SER A 8 12.50 -9.78 -2.36
CA SER A 8 12.09 -9.25 -3.67
C SER A 8 11.74 -7.76 -3.60
N PRO A 9 11.94 -6.96 -4.68
CA PRO A 9 11.60 -5.54 -4.66
C PRO A 9 10.11 -5.32 -4.41
N ALA A 10 9.75 -4.38 -3.53
CA ALA A 10 8.34 -4.05 -3.36
C ALA A 10 7.75 -3.42 -4.63
N GLY A 11 6.42 -3.47 -4.76
CA GLY A 11 5.74 -2.98 -5.96
C GLY A 11 4.29 -2.58 -5.74
N TYR A 12 3.73 -1.93 -6.75
CA TYR A 12 2.35 -1.48 -6.77
C TYR A 12 1.81 -1.58 -8.21
N HIS A 13 0.49 -1.58 -8.33
CA HIS A 13 -0.20 -1.42 -9.61
C HIS A 13 -0.67 0.01 -9.76
N TYR A 14 -0.62 0.53 -10.98
CA TYR A 14 -1.01 1.91 -11.28
C TYR A 14 -1.91 1.96 -12.51
N SER A 15 -3.02 2.69 -12.39
CA SER A 15 -3.88 3.08 -13.49
C SER A 15 -3.96 4.59 -13.52
N GLU A 16 -3.50 5.18 -14.62
CA GLU A 16 -3.50 6.63 -14.83
C GLU A 16 -4.93 7.18 -14.91
N GLY A 17 -5.14 8.32 -14.28
CA GLY A 17 -6.41 9.05 -14.32
C GLY A 17 -6.59 9.83 -15.62
N TYR A 18 -7.82 10.26 -15.89
CA TYR A 18 -8.15 10.99 -17.11
C TYR A 18 -9.28 11.99 -16.90
N GLY A 19 -9.41 12.94 -17.84
CA GLY A 19 -10.43 13.99 -17.76
C GLY A 19 -10.23 14.87 -16.51
N ASP A 20 -11.32 15.14 -15.80
CA ASP A 20 -11.30 15.87 -14.53
C ASP A 20 -10.66 15.08 -13.38
N GLY A 21 -10.60 13.75 -13.46
CA GLY A 21 -9.92 12.89 -12.48
C GLY A 21 -8.40 12.86 -12.58
N ALA A 22 -7.80 13.41 -13.65
CA ALA A 22 -6.35 13.33 -13.90
C ALA A 22 -5.48 13.99 -12.82
N ASN A 23 -6.02 14.94 -12.06
CA ASN A 23 -5.33 15.59 -10.93
C ASN A 23 -5.78 15.08 -9.57
N HIS A 24 -6.45 13.93 -9.51
CA HIS A 24 -6.95 13.33 -8.29
C HIS A 24 -6.37 11.93 -8.12
N TRP A 25 -6.11 11.53 -6.88
CA TRP A 25 -5.36 10.32 -6.57
C TRP A 25 -6.05 9.49 -5.49
N LEU A 26 -6.10 8.18 -5.71
CA LEU A 26 -6.55 7.18 -4.76
C LEU A 26 -5.42 6.16 -4.58
N VAL A 27 -4.73 6.23 -3.44
CA VAL A 27 -3.65 5.32 -3.07
C VAL A 27 -4.19 4.30 -2.09
N TYR A 28 -4.20 3.03 -2.49
CA TYR A 28 -4.78 1.93 -1.71
C TYR A 28 -3.71 1.00 -1.15
N LEU A 29 -3.67 0.86 0.17
CA LEU A 29 -2.81 -0.06 0.91
C LEU A 29 -3.52 -1.40 1.08
N ALA A 30 -2.99 -2.45 0.44
CA ALA A 30 -3.54 -3.79 0.58
C ALA A 30 -3.37 -4.35 2.01
N GLY A 31 -4.25 -5.28 2.38
CA GLY A 31 -4.18 -6.03 3.63
C GLY A 31 -3.75 -7.48 3.43
N GLY A 32 -3.72 -8.25 4.52
CA GLY A 32 -3.41 -9.68 4.48
C GLY A 32 -2.91 -10.27 5.80
N GLY A 33 -3.41 -9.78 6.93
CA GLY A 33 -2.96 -10.18 8.27
C GLY A 33 -1.50 -9.85 8.57
N TRP A 34 -0.92 -10.47 9.59
CA TRP A 34 0.46 -10.24 10.03
C TRP A 34 1.19 -11.55 10.25
N CYS A 35 2.51 -11.45 10.47
CA CYS A 35 3.28 -12.51 11.10
C CYS A 35 4.06 -11.91 12.28
N GLY A 36 3.96 -12.53 13.45
CA GLY A 36 4.51 -11.99 14.71
C GLY A 36 5.79 -12.67 15.19
N THR A 37 6.21 -13.76 14.54
CA THR A 37 7.42 -14.53 14.87
C THR A 37 8.19 -14.85 13.60
N THR A 38 9.50 -15.08 13.72
CA THR A 38 10.36 -15.48 12.59
C THR A 38 9.80 -16.71 11.87
N ASP A 39 9.44 -17.76 12.61
CA ASP A 39 8.83 -18.98 12.05
C ASP A 39 7.49 -18.70 11.35
N GLY A 40 6.65 -17.85 11.94
CA GLY A 40 5.37 -17.47 11.34
C GLY A 40 5.55 -16.69 10.05
N CYS A 41 6.57 -15.82 9.98
CA CYS A 41 6.90 -15.07 8.77
C CYS A 41 7.53 -15.97 7.69
N LEU A 42 8.37 -16.92 8.09
CA LEU A 42 8.95 -17.91 7.17
C LEU A 42 7.86 -18.80 6.58
N TYR A 43 6.94 -19.28 7.40
CA TYR A 43 5.75 -20.01 6.96
C TYR A 43 4.92 -19.16 5.98
N ARG A 44 4.71 -17.88 6.29
CA ARG A 44 3.96 -16.95 5.44
C ARG A 44 4.60 -16.81 4.05
N VAL A 45 5.92 -16.69 3.95
CA VAL A 45 6.63 -16.62 2.67
C VAL A 45 6.39 -17.89 1.84
N LYS A 46 6.42 -19.06 2.47
CA LYS A 46 6.24 -20.37 1.81
C LYS A 46 4.79 -20.59 1.35
N GLU A 47 3.83 -20.38 2.25
CA GLU A 47 2.43 -20.78 2.04
C GLU A 47 1.55 -19.66 1.49
N LYS A 48 1.97 -18.40 1.61
CA LYS A 48 1.21 -17.22 1.16
C LYS A 48 2.08 -16.28 0.32
N PRO A 49 2.63 -16.75 -0.82
CA PRO A 49 3.53 -15.96 -1.64
C PRO A 49 2.87 -14.67 -2.17
N GLY A 50 1.58 -14.71 -2.51
CA GLY A 50 0.86 -13.54 -3.05
C GLY A 50 0.84 -12.29 -2.15
N ILE A 51 1.14 -12.45 -0.86
CA ILE A 51 1.18 -11.39 0.17
C ILE A 51 2.51 -11.36 0.94
N SER A 52 3.58 -11.91 0.34
CA SER A 52 4.92 -12.01 0.92
C SER A 52 6.06 -11.86 -0.10
N THR A 53 5.76 -11.98 -1.41
CA THR A 53 6.70 -11.81 -2.52
C THR A 53 6.06 -11.04 -3.68
N THR A 54 6.88 -10.42 -4.51
CA THR A 54 6.50 -9.80 -5.79
C THR A 54 7.12 -10.50 -7.01
N ILE A 55 7.91 -11.57 -6.85
CA ILE A 55 8.63 -12.24 -7.94
C ILE A 55 7.69 -12.64 -9.09
N ASN A 56 6.49 -13.12 -8.75
CA ASN A 56 5.47 -13.52 -9.72
C ASN A 56 4.24 -12.62 -9.63
N ILE A 57 4.45 -11.30 -9.51
CA ILE A 57 3.35 -10.35 -9.45
C ILE A 57 2.54 -10.40 -10.76
N THR A 58 1.27 -10.74 -10.63
CA THR A 58 0.31 -10.73 -11.74
C THR A 58 -0.47 -9.42 -11.76
N PHE A 59 -1.15 -9.17 -12.87
CA PHE A 59 -2.10 -8.07 -13.00
C PHE A 59 -3.08 -8.05 -11.83
N THR A 60 -3.35 -6.85 -11.29
CA THR A 60 -4.39 -6.66 -10.28
C THR A 60 -5.66 -6.15 -10.93
N TYR A 61 -6.79 -6.74 -10.55
CA TYR A 61 -8.09 -6.18 -10.91
C TYR A 61 -8.39 -5.01 -9.99
N PHE A 62 -8.51 -3.81 -10.58
CA PHE A 62 -9.01 -2.65 -9.88
C PHE A 62 -10.53 -2.78 -9.78
N ASP A 63 -11.04 -2.93 -8.55
CA ASP A 63 -12.46 -3.15 -8.26
C ASP A 63 -12.94 -2.30 -7.07
N GLY A 64 -14.24 -2.29 -6.80
CA GLY A 64 -14.86 -1.47 -5.76
C GLY A 64 -14.51 0.01 -5.93
N ILE A 65 -13.98 0.65 -4.87
CA ILE A 65 -13.54 2.04 -4.90
C ILE A 65 -12.41 2.32 -5.90
N LEU A 66 -11.71 1.27 -6.35
CA LEU A 66 -10.69 1.40 -7.39
C LEU A 66 -11.25 1.08 -8.79
N SER A 67 -12.49 0.63 -8.94
CA SER A 67 -13.00 0.19 -10.24
C SER A 67 -12.87 1.29 -11.32
N PRO A 68 -12.48 0.94 -12.56
CA PRO A 68 -12.52 1.85 -13.70
C PRO A 68 -13.90 1.98 -14.33
N MET A 69 -14.86 1.18 -13.90
CA MET A 69 -16.23 1.26 -14.39
C MET A 69 -17.01 2.28 -13.56
N GLN A 70 -17.45 3.37 -14.20
CA GLN A 70 -18.27 4.40 -13.54
C GLN A 70 -19.54 3.83 -12.89
N ALA A 71 -20.11 2.77 -13.45
CA ALA A 71 -21.26 2.08 -12.85
C ALA A 71 -20.95 1.48 -11.45
N ASN A 72 -19.71 1.08 -11.20
CA ASN A 72 -19.27 0.48 -9.94
C ASN A 72 -18.60 1.50 -9.01
N ASN A 73 -17.99 2.54 -9.59
CA ASN A 73 -17.24 3.57 -8.89
C ASN A 73 -17.61 4.96 -9.43
N PRO A 74 -18.83 5.45 -9.18
CA PRO A 74 -19.33 6.66 -9.80
C PRO A 74 -18.48 7.91 -9.47
N ASP A 75 -17.82 7.91 -8.32
CA ASP A 75 -17.10 9.06 -7.78
C ASP A 75 -15.62 9.12 -8.20
N PHE A 76 -14.95 7.97 -8.35
CA PHE A 76 -13.49 7.90 -8.49
C PHE A 76 -13.00 7.10 -9.71
N TYR A 77 -13.89 6.67 -10.62
CA TYR A 77 -13.55 5.80 -11.76
C TYR A 77 -12.53 6.37 -12.76
N ASN A 78 -12.26 7.67 -12.73
CA ASN A 78 -11.29 8.31 -13.62
C ASN A 78 -10.13 8.97 -12.87
N TRP A 79 -9.99 8.73 -11.56
CA TRP A 79 -8.85 9.19 -10.78
C TRP A 79 -7.60 8.36 -11.09
N ASN A 80 -6.42 8.90 -10.76
CA ASN A 80 -5.21 8.10 -10.67
C ASN A 80 -5.39 7.08 -9.54
N ARG A 81 -5.21 5.79 -9.83
CA ARG A 81 -5.44 4.71 -8.87
C ARG A 81 -4.20 3.90 -8.69
N VAL A 82 -3.87 3.67 -7.44
CA VAL A 82 -2.70 2.90 -7.04
C VAL A 82 -3.13 1.79 -6.09
N TYR A 83 -2.71 0.57 -6.37
CA TYR A 83 -2.83 -0.57 -5.45
C TYR A 83 -1.44 -0.98 -4.98
N VAL A 84 -1.08 -0.61 -3.76
CA VAL A 84 0.20 -0.95 -3.14
C VAL A 84 0.15 -2.39 -2.63
N ARG A 85 1.05 -3.24 -3.13
CA ARG A 85 1.10 -4.64 -2.70
C ARG A 85 1.55 -4.73 -1.25
N TYR A 86 0.86 -5.56 -0.49
CA TYR A 86 1.23 -5.88 0.88
C TYR A 86 2.09 -7.14 0.89
N CYS A 87 3.38 -6.97 1.23
CA CYS A 87 4.34 -8.08 1.22
C CYS A 87 5.31 -8.08 2.41
N ASP A 88 5.12 -7.18 3.39
CA ASP A 88 5.98 -7.07 4.56
C ASP A 88 5.47 -7.82 5.79
N GLY A 89 4.17 -8.14 5.84
CA GLY A 89 3.57 -8.84 6.99
C GLY A 89 3.48 -8.01 8.28
N SER A 90 3.70 -6.69 8.21
CA SER A 90 3.82 -5.78 9.35
C SER A 90 3.01 -4.48 9.18
N SER A 91 1.90 -4.48 8.44
CA SER A 91 1.09 -3.27 8.16
C SER A 91 1.90 -2.08 7.63
N PHE A 92 2.93 -2.31 6.82
CA PHE A 92 3.81 -1.23 6.33
C PHE A 92 4.50 -0.44 7.46
N MET A 93 4.79 -1.08 8.60
CA MET A 93 5.40 -0.42 9.77
C MET A 93 6.82 -0.90 10.07
N GLY A 94 7.15 -2.17 9.79
CA GLY A 94 8.44 -2.75 10.16
C GLY A 94 9.62 -2.04 9.50
N ASP A 95 10.70 -1.84 10.26
CA ASP A 95 11.96 -1.29 9.75
C ASP A 95 13.16 -1.86 10.50
N VAL A 96 13.51 -3.11 10.21
CA VAL A 96 14.68 -3.78 10.79
C VAL A 96 15.83 -3.67 9.79
N GLU A 97 17.00 -3.11 10.17
CA GLU A 97 18.14 -3.00 9.24
C GLU A 97 18.81 -4.34 8.93
N ALA A 98 18.88 -5.24 9.91
CA ALA A 98 19.45 -6.57 9.70
C ALA A 98 18.55 -7.43 8.82
N VAL A 99 19.16 -8.34 8.06
CA VAL A 99 18.47 -9.48 7.45
C VAL A 99 18.59 -10.62 8.44
N ASP A 100 17.50 -11.37 8.64
CA ASP A 100 17.56 -12.54 9.51
C ASP A 100 18.56 -13.56 8.92
N PRO A 101 19.64 -13.92 9.64
CA PRO A 101 20.74 -14.69 9.06
C PRO A 101 20.38 -16.16 8.84
N GLU A 102 19.36 -16.69 9.52
CA GLU A 102 18.95 -18.09 9.42
C GLU A 102 17.90 -18.31 8.34
N THR A 103 16.97 -17.36 8.22
CA THR A 103 15.80 -17.47 7.35
C THR A 103 15.85 -16.56 6.13
N ASN A 104 16.82 -15.63 6.07
CA ASN A 104 16.94 -14.59 5.05
C ASN A 104 15.69 -13.71 4.92
N LEU A 105 14.95 -13.51 6.02
CA LEU A 105 13.76 -12.66 6.04
C LEU A 105 14.11 -11.17 6.15
N HIS A 106 13.31 -10.35 5.48
CA HIS A 106 13.45 -8.89 5.47
C HIS A 106 12.19 -8.19 6.02
N TYR A 107 12.30 -7.52 7.17
CA TYR A 107 11.18 -6.79 7.79
C TYR A 107 11.23 -5.29 7.46
N ARG A 108 10.70 -4.91 6.29
CA ARG A 108 10.92 -3.56 5.70
C ARG A 108 9.64 -2.76 5.38
N GLY A 109 8.52 -3.08 6.01
CA GLY A 109 7.23 -2.44 5.75
C GLY A 109 7.25 -0.91 5.63
N SER A 110 7.91 -0.19 6.55
CA SER A 110 8.00 1.27 6.48
C SER A 110 8.81 1.75 5.28
N ARG A 111 9.90 1.05 4.93
CA ARG A 111 10.70 1.37 3.74
C ARG A 111 9.93 1.17 2.46
N ILE A 112 9.11 0.11 2.40
CA ILE A 112 8.19 -0.13 1.27
C ILE A 112 7.25 1.05 1.10
N TYR A 113 6.56 1.44 2.17
CA TYR A 113 5.64 2.57 2.14
C TYR A 113 6.32 3.85 1.65
N ASN A 114 7.45 4.23 2.26
CA ASN A 114 8.15 5.46 1.91
C ASN A 114 8.59 5.44 0.44
N ALA A 115 9.22 4.35 -0.01
CA ALA A 115 9.71 4.25 -1.38
C ALA A 115 8.58 4.32 -2.42
N VAL A 116 7.45 3.65 -2.16
CA VAL A 116 6.29 3.72 -3.05
C VAL A 116 5.74 5.15 -3.09
N VAL A 117 5.55 5.79 -1.94
CA VAL A 117 5.01 7.17 -1.94
C VAL A 117 5.97 8.15 -2.63
N ASP A 118 7.28 8.05 -2.41
CA ASP A 118 8.28 8.87 -3.09
C ASP A 118 8.21 8.71 -4.61
N GLU A 119 8.03 7.47 -5.09
CA GLU A 119 7.85 7.21 -6.52
C GLU A 119 6.55 7.81 -7.06
N LEU A 120 5.43 7.70 -6.33
CA LEU A 120 4.16 8.31 -6.72
C LEU A 120 4.26 9.84 -6.76
N LEU A 121 4.97 10.45 -5.80
CA LEU A 121 5.26 11.88 -5.79
C LEU A 121 6.00 12.30 -7.06
N ALA A 122 7.01 11.52 -7.46
CA ALA A 122 7.74 11.75 -8.72
C ALA A 122 6.83 11.60 -9.96
N LYS A 123 5.86 10.68 -9.93
CA LYS A 123 4.89 10.44 -11.02
C LYS A 123 3.78 11.49 -11.14
N GLY A 124 3.62 12.37 -10.16
CA GLY A 124 2.66 13.46 -10.24
C GLY A 124 1.76 13.62 -9.02
N LEU A 125 1.81 12.70 -8.04
CA LEU A 125 1.05 12.83 -6.79
C LEU A 125 1.38 14.15 -6.07
N LYS A 126 2.61 14.66 -6.21
CA LYS A 126 3.03 15.95 -5.65
C LYS A 126 2.24 17.15 -6.18
N ASN A 127 1.55 17.00 -7.32
CA ASN A 127 0.73 18.02 -7.98
C ASN A 127 -0.78 17.75 -7.83
N ALA A 128 -1.17 16.72 -7.07
CA ALA A 128 -2.56 16.35 -6.90
C ALA A 128 -3.37 17.48 -6.24
N GLN A 129 -4.64 17.62 -6.63
CA GLN A 129 -5.59 18.53 -5.97
C GLN A 129 -6.35 17.84 -4.84
N ASN A 130 -6.77 16.59 -5.07
CA ASN A 130 -7.46 15.75 -4.11
C ASN A 130 -6.73 14.41 -4.00
N VAL A 131 -6.51 13.95 -2.78
CA VAL A 131 -5.87 12.66 -2.52
C VAL A 131 -6.65 11.88 -1.47
N ILE A 132 -6.86 10.60 -1.73
CA ILE A 132 -7.36 9.64 -0.76
C ILE A 132 -6.28 8.59 -0.50
N LEU A 133 -5.88 8.44 0.77
CA LEU A 133 -5.15 7.27 1.24
C LEU A 133 -6.18 6.28 1.80
N ALA A 134 -6.34 5.12 1.17
CA ALA A 134 -7.27 4.10 1.60
C ALA A 134 -6.53 2.81 1.92
N GLY A 135 -7.14 1.92 2.69
CA GLY A 135 -6.63 0.57 2.86
C GLY A 135 -7.61 -0.32 3.60
N ASN A 136 -7.45 -1.63 3.42
CA ASN A 136 -8.29 -2.64 4.07
C ASN A 136 -7.48 -3.49 5.05
N SER A 137 -8.10 -3.90 6.17
CA SER A 137 -7.51 -4.83 7.14
C SER A 137 -6.14 -4.31 7.64
N ALA A 138 -5.06 -5.06 7.46
CA ALA A 138 -3.70 -4.61 7.79
C ALA A 138 -3.31 -3.29 7.08
N GLY A 139 -3.77 -3.07 5.84
CA GLY A 139 -3.60 -1.81 5.12
C GLY A 139 -4.51 -0.69 5.64
N GLY A 140 -5.66 -1.04 6.22
CA GLY A 140 -6.53 -0.10 6.92
C GLY A 140 -5.87 0.44 8.19
N LEU A 141 -5.28 -0.46 9.00
CA LEU A 141 -4.45 -0.06 10.14
C LEU A 141 -3.27 0.82 9.69
N ALA A 142 -2.57 0.43 8.62
CA ALA A 142 -1.50 1.24 8.04
C ALA A 142 -2.01 2.64 7.62
N THR A 143 -3.21 2.72 7.06
CA THR A 143 -3.84 3.99 6.67
C THR A 143 -4.08 4.90 7.86
N ILE A 144 -4.57 4.37 8.99
CA ILE A 144 -4.72 5.14 10.24
C ILE A 144 -3.38 5.74 10.66
N LEU A 145 -2.35 4.89 10.70
CA LEU A 145 -1.04 5.24 11.27
C LEU A 145 -0.23 6.18 10.37
N HIS A 146 -0.44 6.12 9.07
CA HIS A 146 0.29 6.97 8.11
C HIS A 146 -0.47 8.23 7.70
N CYS A 147 -1.76 8.38 8.03
CA CYS A 147 -2.61 9.45 7.48
C CYS A 147 -2.04 10.86 7.67
N ASP A 148 -1.64 11.20 8.89
CA ASP A 148 -1.15 12.56 9.21
C ASP A 148 0.17 12.86 8.49
N ARG A 149 1.09 11.90 8.46
CA ARG A 149 2.35 12.04 7.70
C ARG A 149 2.09 12.08 6.20
N PHE A 150 1.11 11.32 5.71
CA PHE A 150 0.75 11.34 4.30
C PHE A 150 0.23 12.73 3.88
N ARG A 151 -0.52 13.43 4.74
CA ARG A 151 -0.94 14.81 4.50
C ARG A 151 0.23 15.78 4.33
N THR A 152 1.34 15.58 5.05
CA THR A 152 2.50 16.50 5.00
C THR A 152 3.36 16.29 3.76
N ILE A 153 3.40 15.08 3.21
CA ILE A 153 4.21 14.74 2.02
C ILE A 153 3.52 15.08 0.69
N VAL A 154 2.21 15.34 0.68
CA VAL A 154 1.48 15.92 -0.46
C VAL A 154 1.06 17.37 -0.18
N PRO A 155 2.00 18.32 -0.04
CA PRO A 155 1.71 19.67 0.44
C PRO A 155 0.76 20.44 -0.47
N ASN A 156 0.82 20.19 -1.78
CA ASN A 156 0.03 20.90 -2.79
C ASN A 156 -1.41 20.39 -2.92
N ALA A 157 -1.74 19.26 -2.28
CA ALA A 157 -3.11 18.77 -2.27
C ALA A 157 -4.00 19.67 -1.41
N ASN A 158 -5.04 20.23 -2.05
CA ASN A 158 -6.06 21.03 -1.38
C ASN A 158 -6.81 20.19 -0.34
N ARG A 159 -7.05 18.91 -0.64
CA ARG A 159 -7.76 17.99 0.23
C ARG A 159 -7.08 16.63 0.25
N VAL A 160 -6.73 16.19 1.45
CA VAL A 160 -6.29 14.81 1.72
C VAL A 160 -7.31 14.18 2.68
N LYS A 161 -7.76 12.98 2.35
CA LYS A 161 -8.64 12.17 3.20
C LYS A 161 -8.09 10.77 3.34
N CYS A 162 -8.42 10.12 4.45
CA CYS A 162 -7.98 8.77 4.72
C CYS A 162 -9.19 7.87 4.99
N ILE A 163 -9.18 6.66 4.43
CA ILE A 163 -10.25 5.67 4.57
C ILE A 163 -9.62 4.38 5.11
N SER A 164 -9.85 4.13 6.39
CA SER A 164 -9.48 2.86 7.02
C SER A 164 -10.68 1.91 6.98
N ASP A 165 -10.69 0.99 6.03
CA ASP A 165 -11.66 -0.10 5.97
C ASP A 165 -11.17 -1.28 6.81
N SER A 166 -11.98 -1.74 7.76
CA SER A 166 -11.68 -2.94 8.57
C SER A 166 -10.32 -2.89 9.28
N GLY A 167 -9.79 -1.69 9.55
CA GLY A 167 -8.45 -1.45 10.09
C GLY A 167 -8.39 -1.05 11.56
N PHE A 168 -9.56 -0.90 12.21
CA PHE A 168 -9.65 -0.62 13.64
C PHE A 168 -9.81 -1.91 14.42
N PHE A 169 -8.83 -2.22 15.28
CA PHE A 169 -8.80 -3.43 16.09
C PHE A 169 -8.91 -3.06 17.57
N ILE A 170 -9.78 -3.77 18.30
CA ILE A 170 -9.91 -3.64 19.75
C ILE A 170 -8.96 -4.65 20.39
N HIS A 171 -8.12 -4.18 21.32
CA HIS A 171 -7.32 -5.06 22.16
C HIS A 171 -8.24 -5.67 23.22
N ALA A 172 -8.49 -6.98 23.13
CA ALA A 172 -9.33 -7.74 24.05
C ALA A 172 -8.50 -8.51 25.07
#